data_AF-A0A537ZMQ2-F1
#
_entry.id   AF-A0A537ZMQ2-F1
#
_cell.length_a   1.000
_cell.length_b   1.000
_cell.length_c   1.000
_cell.angle_alpha   90.00
_cell.angle_beta   90.00
_cell.angle_gamma   90.00
#
_symmetry.space_group_name_H-M   'P 1'
#
loop_
_entity.id
_entity.type
_entity.pdbx_description
1 polymer ?
#
loop_
_entity_poly.entity_id
_entity_poly.type
_entity_poly.pdbx_seq_one_letter_code
_entity_poly.pdbx_strand_id
1 'polypeptide(L)'
;MKASLDVASQLSNCKLVGVATDCASRDVAGSIRGLGRVTGSYDYEMDLGSGACESGLGKALSYPIRLEVAGKGAIDVVTTEAACADFVSVRTQTQTQAFTVTGGTGIYAGASGSGTLQRSLVASMGDIGQGIETWKGTLTVPGLKFDVVRPTFVGAKSRTVVAPRHAKRVRVKFVVAATDAVDGRVPVTCLPRSATRFSIGRNRVHCSATDTSANAATVSFKVTVRQHR
;
A
#
# COMPACT_ATOMS: atom_id res chain seq x y z
N MET A 1 7.50 -9.12 -5.88
CA MET A 1 6.59 -8.07 -5.41
C MET A 1 5.69 -8.62 -4.31
N LYS A 2 5.51 -7.86 -3.22
CA LYS A 2 4.48 -8.09 -2.21
C LYS A 2 3.80 -6.75 -1.96
N ALA A 3 2.47 -6.71 -2.02
CA ALA A 3 1.70 -5.51 -1.77
C ALA A 3 0.48 -5.83 -0.91
N SER A 4 0.03 -4.80 -0.19
CA SER A 4 -1.20 -4.79 0.58
C SER A 4 -1.92 -3.51 0.18
N LEU A 5 -3.06 -3.65 -0.50
CA LEU A 5 -3.88 -2.53 -0.94
C LEU A 5 -5.18 -2.53 -0.14
N ASP A 6 -5.62 -1.35 0.28
CA ASP A 6 -6.96 -1.16 0.83
C ASP A 6 -7.96 -1.36 -0.30
N VAL A 7 -9.05 -2.07 -0.03
CA VAL A 7 -10.14 -2.31 -0.98
C VAL A 7 -11.47 -1.85 -0.42
N ALA A 8 -12.21 -1.11 -1.24
CA ALA A 8 -13.62 -0.83 -1.05
C ALA A 8 -14.40 -1.65 -2.08
N SER A 9 -15.50 -2.27 -1.66
CA SER A 9 -16.32 -3.15 -2.48
C SER A 9 -17.79 -2.75 -2.36
N GLN A 10 -18.50 -2.76 -3.46
CA GLN A 10 -19.94 -2.52 -3.53
C GLN A 10 -20.59 -3.67 -4.30
N LEU A 11 -21.29 -4.55 -3.59
CA LEU A 11 -21.99 -5.68 -4.18
C LEU A 11 -23.10 -5.21 -5.13
N SER A 12 -23.32 -5.96 -6.20
CA SER A 12 -24.34 -5.73 -7.22
C SER A 12 -24.27 -4.38 -7.95
N ASN A 13 -23.21 -3.58 -7.72
CA ASN A 13 -23.04 -2.26 -8.34
C ASN A 13 -22.17 -2.32 -9.61
N CYS A 14 -22.40 -3.33 -10.44
CA CYS A 14 -21.61 -3.59 -11.65
C CYS A 14 -22.45 -4.33 -12.68
N LYS A 15 -21.99 -4.33 -13.93
CA LYS A 15 -22.68 -4.99 -15.03
C LYS A 15 -22.18 -6.42 -15.16
N LEU A 16 -23.08 -7.39 -15.01
CA LEU A 16 -22.75 -8.80 -15.24
C LEU A 16 -22.29 -9.04 -16.68
N VAL A 17 -21.22 -9.82 -16.83
CA VAL A 17 -20.66 -10.21 -18.13
C VAL A 17 -20.58 -11.73 -18.21
N GLY A 18 -20.87 -12.29 -19.40
CA GLY A 18 -20.73 -13.71 -19.66
C GLY A 18 -21.64 -14.56 -18.76
N VAL A 19 -21.01 -15.44 -17.97
CA VAL A 19 -21.69 -16.40 -17.07
C VAL A 19 -21.78 -15.89 -15.62
N ALA A 20 -21.39 -14.64 -15.36
CA ALA A 20 -21.49 -14.06 -14.03
C ALA A 20 -22.97 -13.99 -13.58
N THR A 21 -23.25 -14.54 -12.40
CA THR A 21 -24.57 -14.46 -11.77
C THR A 21 -24.65 -13.33 -10.75
N ASP A 22 -23.49 -12.83 -10.30
CA ASP A 22 -23.37 -11.73 -9.35
C ASP A 22 -22.01 -11.03 -9.54
N CYS A 23 -21.86 -9.80 -9.05
CA CYS A 23 -20.60 -9.08 -9.12
C CYS A 23 -20.45 -8.05 -7.98
N ALA A 24 -19.25 -7.51 -7.80
CA ALA A 24 -19.02 -6.34 -6.97
C ALA A 24 -18.08 -5.33 -7.64
N SER A 25 -18.46 -4.05 -7.71
CA SER A 25 -17.52 -3.01 -8.12
C SER A 25 -16.52 -2.76 -7.00
N ARG A 26 -15.23 -2.68 -7.33
CA ARG A 26 -14.16 -2.53 -6.36
C ARG A 26 -13.18 -1.44 -6.74
N ASP A 27 -12.80 -0.66 -5.74
CA ASP A 27 -11.71 0.28 -5.79
C ASP A 27 -10.59 -0.18 -4.86
N VAL A 28 -9.36 -0.12 -5.36
CA VAL A 28 -8.16 -0.47 -4.61
C VAL A 28 -7.18 0.68 -4.58
N ALA A 29 -6.53 0.89 -3.43
CA ALA A 29 -5.51 1.91 -3.27
C ALA A 29 -4.43 1.50 -2.28
N GLY A 30 -3.21 1.96 -2.49
CA GLY A 30 -2.14 1.73 -1.54
C GLY A 30 -0.79 2.17 -2.08
N SER A 31 0.28 1.66 -1.46
CA SER A 31 1.64 1.89 -1.91
C SER A 31 2.36 0.56 -2.04
N ILE A 32 3.04 0.38 -3.18
CA ILE A 32 3.82 -0.81 -3.46
C ILE A 32 5.28 -0.42 -3.52
N ARG A 33 6.09 -1.00 -2.64
CA ARG A 33 7.54 -0.78 -2.63
C ARG A 33 8.15 -1.14 -3.99
N GLY A 34 8.93 -0.24 -4.56
CA GLY A 34 9.48 -0.35 -5.92
C GLY A 34 8.67 0.37 -6.98
N LEU A 35 7.39 0.63 -6.73
CA LEU A 35 6.46 1.19 -7.71
C LEU A 35 6.01 2.59 -7.28
N GLY A 36 5.64 2.77 -6.02
CA GLY A 36 5.04 4.00 -5.52
C GLY A 36 3.56 3.84 -5.17
N ARG A 37 2.81 4.93 -5.26
CA ARG A 37 1.36 4.95 -4.99
C ARG A 37 0.60 4.31 -6.14
N VAL A 38 -0.28 3.36 -5.81
CA VAL A 38 -1.08 2.58 -6.75
C VAL A 38 -2.56 2.75 -6.45
N THR A 39 -3.37 2.84 -7.50
CA THR A 39 -4.83 2.82 -7.47
C THR A 39 -5.37 1.92 -8.56
N GLY A 40 -6.58 1.39 -8.42
CA GLY A 40 -7.25 0.65 -9.48
C GLY A 40 -8.74 0.53 -9.21
N SER A 41 -9.50 0.29 -10.27
CA SER A 41 -10.95 0.04 -10.20
C SER A 41 -11.29 -1.12 -11.13
N TYR A 42 -12.08 -2.08 -10.66
CA TYR A 42 -12.46 -3.26 -11.44
C TYR A 42 -13.74 -3.89 -10.90
N ASP A 43 -14.40 -4.70 -11.73
CA ASP A 43 -15.57 -5.47 -11.34
C ASP A 43 -15.16 -6.90 -10.97
N TYR A 44 -15.48 -7.29 -9.75
CA TYR A 44 -15.28 -8.64 -9.23
C TYR A 44 -16.46 -9.52 -9.62
N GLU A 45 -16.28 -10.34 -10.65
CA GLU A 45 -17.33 -11.20 -11.18
C GLU A 45 -17.39 -12.55 -10.45
N MET A 46 -18.61 -13.02 -10.20
CA MET A 46 -18.88 -14.24 -9.45
C MET A 46 -19.89 -15.12 -10.19
N ASP A 47 -19.70 -16.42 -10.06
CA ASP A 47 -20.70 -17.43 -10.38
C ASP A 47 -21.16 -18.09 -9.08
N LEU A 48 -22.42 -17.88 -8.72
CA LEU A 48 -23.07 -18.34 -7.50
C LEU A 48 -24.20 -19.31 -7.88
N GLY A 49 -23.82 -20.46 -8.43
CA GLY A 49 -24.74 -21.58 -8.65
C GLY A 49 -25.22 -21.76 -10.09
N SER A 50 -24.44 -21.36 -11.09
CA SER A 50 -24.74 -21.65 -12.51
C SER A 50 -24.54 -23.13 -12.91
N GLY A 51 -24.02 -23.96 -12.00
CA GLY A 51 -23.69 -25.37 -12.24
C GLY A 51 -22.21 -25.65 -12.49
N ALA A 52 -21.34 -24.62 -12.54
CA ALA A 52 -19.90 -24.81 -12.60
C ALA A 52 -19.27 -25.30 -11.28
N CYS A 53 -20.00 -25.15 -10.18
CA CYS A 53 -19.68 -25.66 -8.85
C CYS A 53 -20.82 -26.55 -8.35
N GLU A 54 -20.55 -27.40 -7.35
CA GLU A 54 -21.58 -28.18 -6.67
C GLU A 54 -22.66 -27.28 -6.05
N SER A 55 -23.85 -27.84 -5.81
CA SER A 55 -24.97 -27.10 -5.24
C SER A 55 -24.58 -26.42 -3.91
N GLY A 56 -24.88 -25.12 -3.79
CA GLY A 56 -24.52 -24.30 -2.63
C GLY A 56 -23.09 -23.73 -2.64
N LEU A 57 -22.30 -24.05 -3.67
CA LEU A 57 -20.98 -23.49 -3.89
C LEU A 57 -20.96 -22.57 -5.13
N GLY A 58 -20.05 -21.61 -5.10
CA GLY A 58 -19.77 -20.71 -6.22
C GLY A 58 -18.27 -20.43 -6.33
N LYS A 59 -17.88 -19.61 -7.29
CA LYS A 59 -16.48 -19.22 -7.51
C LYS A 59 -16.37 -17.79 -8.02
N ALA A 60 -15.20 -17.20 -7.82
CA ALA A 60 -14.82 -15.98 -8.52
C ALA A 60 -14.42 -16.32 -9.95
N LEU A 61 -14.92 -15.55 -10.92
CA LEU A 61 -14.58 -15.70 -12.32
C LEU A 61 -13.27 -14.98 -12.65
N SER A 62 -12.77 -15.18 -13.87
CA SER A 62 -11.65 -14.42 -14.42
C SER A 62 -12.12 -13.03 -14.82
N TYR A 63 -11.36 -12.01 -14.44
CA TYR A 63 -11.62 -10.62 -14.82
C TYR A 63 -10.31 -9.83 -14.91
N PRO A 64 -10.27 -8.77 -15.75
CA PRO A 64 -9.14 -7.88 -15.84
C PRO A 64 -9.10 -6.88 -14.67
N ILE A 65 -7.88 -6.51 -14.28
CA ILE A 65 -7.60 -5.45 -13.30
C ILE A 65 -6.57 -4.52 -13.92
N ARG A 66 -6.85 -3.21 -13.87
CA ARG A 66 -5.88 -2.18 -14.25
C ARG A 66 -5.42 -1.41 -13.02
N LEU A 67 -4.12 -1.46 -12.75
CA LEU A 67 -3.48 -0.77 -11.64
C LEU A 67 -2.72 0.45 -12.16
N GLU A 68 -3.22 1.64 -11.85
CA GLU A 68 -2.57 2.92 -12.15
C GLU A 68 -1.52 3.24 -11.09
N VAL A 69 -0.29 3.51 -11.53
CA VAL A 69 0.82 3.97 -10.67
C VAL A 69 1.05 5.44 -10.91
N ALA A 70 0.91 6.23 -9.84
CA ALA A 70 0.93 7.68 -9.90
C ALA A 70 2.19 8.22 -10.61
N GLY A 71 1.98 8.94 -11.72
CA GLY A 71 3.05 9.55 -12.51
C GLY A 71 3.92 8.59 -13.33
N LYS A 72 3.60 7.28 -13.39
CA LYS A 72 4.43 6.25 -14.04
C LYS A 72 3.69 5.49 -15.16
N GLY A 73 2.36 5.37 -15.07
CA GLY A 73 1.51 4.66 -16.02
C GLY A 73 0.74 3.52 -15.35
N ALA A 74 0.19 2.61 -16.16
CA ALA A 74 -0.66 1.52 -15.68
C ALA A 74 -0.04 0.14 -15.87
N ILE A 75 -0.44 -0.82 -15.03
CA ILE A 75 -0.13 -2.24 -15.17
C ILE A 75 -1.45 -2.98 -15.37
N ASP A 76 -1.53 -3.74 -16.46
CA ASP A 76 -2.72 -4.54 -16.81
C ASP A 76 -2.52 -5.98 -16.37
N VAL A 77 -3.52 -6.51 -15.67
CA VAL A 77 -3.48 -7.83 -15.05
C VAL A 77 -4.77 -8.56 -15.38
N VAL A 78 -4.71 -9.87 -15.55
CA VAL A 78 -5.89 -10.75 -15.64
C VAL A 78 -5.81 -11.80 -14.55
N THR A 79 -6.90 -11.98 -13.81
CA THR A 79 -7.03 -13.03 -12.80
C THR A 79 -7.46 -14.35 -13.43
N THR A 80 -7.11 -15.48 -12.83
CA THR A 80 -7.72 -16.77 -13.16
C THR A 80 -9.02 -16.94 -12.39
N GLU A 81 -9.86 -17.88 -12.79
CA GLU A 81 -10.94 -18.34 -11.91
C GLU A 81 -10.38 -18.87 -10.59
N ALA A 82 -11.19 -18.75 -9.54
CA ALA A 82 -10.86 -19.27 -8.23
C ALA A 82 -11.45 -20.68 -8.01
N ALA A 83 -11.06 -21.32 -6.92
CA ALA A 83 -11.68 -22.58 -6.51
C ALA A 83 -13.12 -22.35 -6.03
N CYS A 84 -13.97 -23.38 -6.21
CA CYS A 84 -15.31 -23.38 -5.65
C CYS A 84 -15.24 -23.25 -4.11
N ALA A 85 -16.08 -22.38 -3.56
CA ALA A 85 -16.24 -22.17 -2.14
C ALA A 85 -17.71 -21.82 -1.83
N ASP A 86 -18.07 -21.79 -0.55
CA ASP A 86 -19.41 -21.34 -0.17
C ASP A 86 -19.65 -19.88 -0.59
N PHE A 87 -20.91 -19.52 -0.81
CA PHE A 87 -21.27 -18.19 -1.31
C PHE A 87 -20.80 -17.04 -0.40
N VAL A 88 -20.71 -17.26 0.91
CA VAL A 88 -20.22 -16.23 1.85
C VAL A 88 -18.74 -16.02 1.64
N SER A 89 -17.95 -17.08 1.50
CA SER A 89 -16.53 -17.00 1.14
C SER A 89 -16.32 -16.31 -0.21
N VAL A 90 -17.08 -16.69 -1.24
CA VAL A 90 -16.96 -16.05 -2.56
C VAL A 90 -17.22 -14.53 -2.50
N ARG A 91 -18.23 -14.11 -1.73
CA ARG A 91 -18.62 -12.69 -1.57
C ARG A 91 -17.70 -11.90 -0.63
N THR A 92 -17.31 -12.50 0.50
CA THR A 92 -16.74 -11.78 1.66
C THR A 92 -15.37 -12.29 2.13
N GLN A 93 -14.96 -13.53 1.85
CA GLN A 93 -13.78 -14.13 2.47
C GLN A 93 -12.87 -14.95 1.53
N THR A 94 -11.61 -14.52 1.45
CA THR A 94 -10.43 -15.40 1.29
C THR A 94 -10.36 -16.24 0.01
N GLN A 95 -10.96 -15.76 -1.07
CA GLN A 95 -10.67 -16.30 -2.39
C GLN A 95 -9.24 -15.90 -2.80
N THR A 96 -8.42 -16.91 -3.06
CA THR A 96 -7.10 -16.72 -3.68
C THR A 96 -7.23 -16.99 -5.16
N GLN A 97 -6.94 -15.98 -5.99
CA GLN A 97 -6.85 -16.13 -7.43
C GLN A 97 -5.40 -16.00 -7.87
N ALA A 98 -4.99 -16.81 -8.84
CA ALA A 98 -3.77 -16.50 -9.56
C ALA A 98 -4.01 -15.28 -10.47
N PHE A 99 -2.94 -14.58 -10.81
CA PHE A 99 -3.00 -13.51 -11.79
C PHE A 99 -1.80 -13.57 -12.73
N THR A 100 -1.99 -13.02 -13.93
CA THR A 100 -0.94 -12.81 -14.91
C THR A 100 -0.92 -11.34 -15.30
N VAL A 101 0.26 -10.72 -15.27
CA VAL A 101 0.46 -9.39 -15.84
C VAL A 101 0.49 -9.53 -17.36
N THR A 102 -0.46 -8.92 -18.03
CA THR A 102 -0.66 -9.04 -19.48
C THR A 102 -0.07 -7.87 -20.25
N GLY A 103 0.28 -6.79 -19.56
CA GLY A 103 0.91 -5.63 -20.17
C GLY A 103 0.92 -4.42 -19.25
N GLY A 104 1.10 -3.26 -19.85
CA GLY A 104 1.08 -1.98 -19.15
C GLY A 104 1.32 -0.82 -20.10
N THR A 105 1.26 0.38 -19.54
CA THR A 105 1.43 1.65 -20.25
C THR A 105 2.48 2.52 -19.56
N GLY A 106 2.94 3.58 -20.22
CA GLY A 106 4.00 4.44 -19.70
C GLY A 106 5.29 3.65 -19.50
N ILE A 107 5.90 3.76 -18.32
CA ILE A 107 7.15 3.03 -18.03
C ILE A 107 6.95 1.51 -17.90
N TYR A 108 5.69 1.04 -17.87
CA TYR A 108 5.32 -0.38 -17.77
C TYR A 108 5.00 -1.02 -19.12
N ALA A 109 5.30 -0.35 -20.25
CA ALA A 109 5.12 -0.94 -21.57
C ALA A 109 5.90 -2.27 -21.68
N GLY A 110 5.21 -3.34 -22.08
CA GLY A 110 5.79 -4.69 -22.16
C GLY A 110 5.94 -5.39 -20.80
N ALA A 111 5.25 -4.91 -19.75
CA ALA A 111 5.22 -5.58 -18.46
C ALA A 111 4.69 -7.02 -18.57
N SER A 112 5.33 -7.91 -17.82
CA SER A 112 4.93 -9.31 -17.69
C SER A 112 5.22 -9.82 -16.27
N GLY A 113 4.64 -10.96 -15.92
CA GLY A 113 4.77 -11.54 -14.59
C GLY A 113 3.51 -12.29 -14.18
N SER A 114 3.54 -12.84 -12.98
CA SER A 114 2.42 -13.60 -12.44
C SER A 114 2.48 -13.66 -10.92
N GLY A 115 1.39 -14.09 -10.30
CA GLY A 115 1.34 -14.20 -8.86
C GLY A 115 0.00 -14.66 -8.34
N THR A 116 -0.23 -14.38 -7.07
CA THR A 116 -1.47 -14.64 -6.35
C THR A 116 -2.01 -13.37 -5.70
N LEU A 117 -3.33 -13.28 -5.71
CA LEU A 117 -4.13 -12.22 -5.12
C LEU A 117 -5.08 -12.87 -4.12
N GLN A 118 -4.95 -12.47 -2.86
CA GLN A 118 -5.81 -12.92 -1.77
C GLN A 118 -6.56 -11.73 -1.19
N ARG A 119 -7.85 -11.91 -0.91
CA ARG A 119 -8.73 -10.83 -0.44
C ARG A 119 -9.29 -11.16 0.93
N SER A 120 -9.35 -10.16 1.79
CA SER A 120 -10.01 -10.23 3.07
C SER A 120 -10.91 -9.02 3.19
N LEU A 121 -12.21 -9.23 2.98
CA LEU A 121 -13.23 -8.21 3.22
C LEU A 121 -13.85 -8.45 4.59
N VAL A 122 -14.06 -7.37 5.33
CA VAL A 122 -15.04 -7.35 6.40
C VAL A 122 -16.31 -6.78 5.79
N ALA A 123 -17.40 -7.56 5.87
CA ALA A 123 -18.72 -7.07 5.50
C ALA A 123 -19.00 -5.81 6.33
N SER A 124 -19.19 -4.68 5.65
CA SER A 124 -19.72 -3.48 6.28
C SER A 124 -21.24 -3.53 6.20
N MET A 125 -21.91 -2.51 6.74
CA MET A 125 -23.38 -2.47 6.75
C MET A 125 -23.94 -2.54 5.31
N GLY A 126 -24.75 -3.55 5.03
CA GLY A 126 -25.40 -3.73 3.71
C GLY A 126 -24.46 -4.27 2.62
N ASP A 127 -24.60 -3.75 1.40
CA ASP A 127 -23.86 -4.19 0.21
C ASP A 127 -22.42 -3.64 0.11
N ILE A 128 -21.96 -2.92 1.13
CA ILE A 128 -20.64 -2.29 1.17
C ILE A 128 -19.67 -3.18 1.95
N GLY A 129 -18.51 -3.44 1.38
CA GLY A 129 -17.39 -4.12 2.03
C GLY A 129 -16.16 -3.24 2.08
N GLN A 130 -15.40 -3.32 3.17
CA GLN A 130 -14.04 -2.76 3.23
C GLN A 130 -13.07 -3.88 3.59
N GLY A 131 -11.82 -3.77 3.15
CA GLY A 131 -10.85 -4.79 3.48
C GLY A 131 -9.49 -4.57 2.85
N ILE A 132 -8.77 -5.67 2.71
CA ILE A 132 -7.41 -5.68 2.21
C ILE A 132 -7.25 -6.70 1.08
N GLU A 133 -6.56 -6.29 0.03
CA GLU A 133 -6.00 -7.18 -0.99
C GLU A 133 -4.52 -7.37 -0.80
N THR A 134 -4.12 -8.62 -0.62
CA THR A 134 -2.71 -9.03 -0.55
C THR A 134 -2.27 -9.61 -1.88
N TRP A 135 -1.34 -8.93 -2.53
CA TRP A 135 -0.75 -9.34 -3.80
C TRP A 135 0.66 -9.90 -3.56
N LYS A 136 0.97 -11.03 -4.18
CA LYS A 136 2.30 -11.64 -4.17
C LYS A 136 2.63 -12.14 -5.56
N GLY A 137 3.76 -11.74 -6.13
CA GLY A 137 4.11 -12.17 -7.48
C GLY A 137 5.36 -11.54 -8.04
N THR A 138 5.55 -11.68 -9.34
CA THR A 138 6.62 -11.06 -10.12
C THR A 138 6.05 -9.95 -11.00
N LEU A 139 6.89 -8.96 -11.27
CA LEU A 139 6.66 -7.94 -12.28
C LEU A 139 8.01 -7.67 -12.92
N THR A 140 8.08 -7.89 -14.22
CA THR A 140 9.26 -7.65 -15.05
C THR A 140 8.86 -6.72 -16.17
N VAL A 141 9.66 -5.70 -16.42
CA VAL A 141 9.47 -4.80 -17.55
C VAL A 141 10.81 -4.70 -18.28
N PRO A 142 10.88 -4.99 -19.60
CA PRO A 142 12.12 -4.93 -20.35
C PRO A 142 12.82 -3.57 -20.20
N GLY A 143 14.09 -3.59 -19.80
CA GLY A 143 14.91 -2.37 -19.65
C GLY A 143 14.61 -1.52 -18.41
N LEU A 144 13.62 -1.88 -17.57
CA LEU A 144 13.30 -1.13 -16.36
C LEU A 144 13.92 -1.78 -15.12
N LYS A 145 14.64 -0.98 -14.34
CA LYS A 145 15.11 -1.37 -13.01
C LYS A 145 14.26 -0.64 -11.96
N PHE A 146 13.53 -1.41 -11.15
CA PHE A 146 12.75 -0.85 -10.04
C PHE A 146 13.66 -0.31 -8.95
N ASP A 147 13.32 0.88 -8.46
CA ASP A 147 14.01 1.48 -7.34
C ASP A 147 13.51 0.87 -6.02
N VAL A 148 14.38 0.10 -5.39
CA VAL A 148 14.14 -0.53 -4.08
C VAL A 148 15.08 0.01 -3.00
N VAL A 149 15.87 1.03 -3.33
CA VAL A 149 16.81 1.67 -2.40
C VAL A 149 16.00 2.50 -1.41
N ARG A 150 16.45 2.57 -0.16
CA ARG A 150 15.76 3.33 0.88
C ARG A 150 16.45 4.69 1.06
N PRO A 151 15.70 5.75 1.39
CA PRO A 151 16.29 7.04 1.72
C PRO A 151 17.28 6.95 2.88
N THR A 152 18.40 7.66 2.75
CA THR A 152 19.42 7.79 3.79
C THR A 152 19.29 9.12 4.52
N PHE A 153 19.34 9.09 5.86
CA PHE A 153 19.19 10.29 6.68
C PHE A 153 20.53 10.97 6.99
N VAL A 154 20.52 12.30 6.98
CA VAL A 154 21.63 13.17 7.41
C VAL A 154 21.14 14.14 8.49
N GLY A 155 21.98 14.42 9.50
CA GLY A 155 21.69 15.42 10.55
C GLY A 155 20.91 14.90 11.77
N ALA A 156 20.49 13.63 11.78
CA ALA A 156 19.85 12.96 12.92
C ALA A 156 20.85 12.66 14.06
N LYS A 157 21.43 13.72 14.65
CA LYS A 157 22.43 13.65 15.72
C LYS A 157 21.79 13.97 17.07
N SER A 158 22.10 13.14 18.06
CA SER A 158 21.68 13.39 19.45
C SER A 158 22.28 14.70 19.96
N ARG A 159 21.53 15.43 20.78
CA ARG A 159 21.93 16.75 21.27
C ARG A 159 21.50 16.99 22.70
N THR A 160 22.22 17.89 23.37
CA THR A 160 21.92 18.34 24.72
C THR A 160 21.68 19.84 24.73
N VAL A 161 20.61 20.27 25.41
CA VAL A 161 20.24 21.68 25.57
C VAL A 161 20.04 21.95 27.05
N VAL A 162 20.49 23.12 27.53
CA VAL A 162 20.22 23.57 28.89
C VAL A 162 18.94 24.41 28.88
N ALA A 163 18.02 24.11 29.77
CA ALA A 163 16.80 24.90 29.93
C ALA A 163 17.12 26.26 30.58
N PRO A 164 16.42 27.34 30.21
CA PRO A 164 16.46 28.58 30.97
C PRO A 164 16.06 28.35 32.44
N ARG A 165 16.49 29.24 33.33
CA ARG A 165 16.15 29.16 34.76
C ARG A 165 14.63 29.10 34.94
N HIS A 166 14.17 28.20 35.82
CA HIS A 166 12.75 27.90 36.09
C HIS A 166 11.92 27.32 34.92
N ALA A 167 12.48 27.15 33.72
CA ALA A 167 11.76 26.59 32.59
C ALA A 167 11.66 25.06 32.69
N LYS A 168 10.44 24.51 32.66
CA LYS A 168 10.19 23.05 32.64
C LYS A 168 10.26 22.44 31.24
N ARG A 169 10.19 23.27 30.20
CA ARG A 169 10.24 22.88 28.77
C ARG A 169 11.04 23.90 27.97
N VAL A 170 11.70 23.43 26.91
CA VAL A 170 12.57 24.25 26.04
C VAL A 170 12.21 24.02 24.59
N ARG A 171 12.13 25.09 23.81
CA ARG A 171 11.99 24.98 22.36
C ARG A 171 13.31 24.51 21.75
N VAL A 172 13.33 23.36 21.08
CA VAL A 172 14.56 22.81 20.47
C VAL A 172 14.42 22.79 18.95
N LYS A 173 15.35 23.44 18.26
CA LYS A 173 15.49 23.37 16.79
C LYS A 173 16.49 22.28 16.42
N PHE A 174 16.16 21.52 15.39
CA PHE A 174 17.04 20.57 14.73
C PHE A 174 16.73 20.49 13.24
N VAL A 175 17.71 20.04 12.45
CA VAL A 175 17.57 19.85 11.01
C VAL A 175 17.92 18.39 10.72
N VAL A 176 17.00 17.71 10.05
CA VAL A 176 17.18 16.35 9.54
C VAL A 176 16.77 16.39 8.07
N ALA A 177 17.62 15.84 7.22
CA ALA A 177 17.35 15.68 5.80
C ALA A 177 17.40 14.18 5.45
N ALA A 178 16.72 13.80 4.37
CA ALA A 178 16.86 12.49 3.76
C ALA A 178 17.13 12.66 2.27
N THR A 179 18.00 11.80 1.74
CA THR A 179 18.30 11.72 0.32
C THR A 179 18.24 10.28 -0.14
N ASP A 180 17.72 10.06 -1.33
CA ASP A 180 17.70 8.79 -2.03
C ASP A 180 18.56 8.88 -3.30
N ALA A 181 19.11 7.74 -3.74
CA ALA A 181 20.01 7.68 -4.88
C ALA A 181 19.29 7.91 -6.24
N VAL A 182 18.01 7.57 -6.30
CA VAL A 182 17.16 7.71 -7.50
C VAL A 182 16.31 8.96 -7.42
N ASP A 183 15.67 9.21 -6.28
CA ASP A 183 14.72 10.33 -6.12
C ASP A 183 15.37 11.65 -5.67
N GLY A 184 16.64 11.64 -5.24
CA GLY A 184 17.31 12.82 -4.72
C GLY A 184 16.77 13.23 -3.35
N ARG A 185 16.31 14.47 -3.16
CA ARG A 185 15.86 14.95 -1.83
C ARG A 185 14.48 14.42 -1.48
N VAL A 186 14.38 13.70 -0.36
CA VAL A 186 13.11 13.09 0.11
C VAL A 186 12.53 13.86 1.30
N PRO A 187 11.21 14.15 1.33
CA PRO A 187 10.56 14.78 2.48
C PRO A 187 10.72 13.99 3.77
N VAL A 188 11.04 14.69 4.86
CA VAL A 188 11.22 14.10 6.19
C VAL A 188 10.13 14.59 7.14
N THR A 189 9.52 13.65 7.85
CA THR A 189 8.62 13.94 8.98
C THR A 189 9.26 13.49 10.28
N CYS A 190 9.32 14.35 11.29
CA CYS A 190 9.87 14.00 12.62
C CYS A 190 8.85 14.26 13.73
N LEU A 191 8.82 13.37 14.73
CA LEU A 191 8.00 13.45 15.93
C LEU A 191 8.86 13.25 17.19
N PRO A 192 8.89 14.20 18.15
CA PRO A 192 8.31 15.55 18.07
C PRO A 192 8.93 16.39 16.94
N ARG A 193 8.14 17.33 16.36
CA ARG A 193 8.61 18.20 15.26
C ARG A 193 9.73 19.13 15.72
N SER A 194 10.59 19.54 14.80
CA SER A 194 11.59 20.59 15.05
C SER A 194 10.91 21.90 15.50
N ALA A 195 11.60 22.67 16.34
CA ALA A 195 11.10 23.90 16.95
C ALA A 195 9.87 23.73 17.87
N THR A 196 9.60 22.52 18.35
CA THR A 196 8.60 22.26 19.42
C THR A 196 9.25 22.25 20.80
N ARG A 197 8.41 22.21 21.86
CA ARG A 197 8.85 22.24 23.26
C ARG A 197 9.12 20.84 23.81
N PHE A 198 10.36 20.59 24.22
CA PHE A 198 10.79 19.36 24.87
C PHE A 198 10.83 19.55 26.39
N SER A 199 10.39 18.54 27.16
CA SER A 199 10.50 18.55 28.62
C SER A 199 11.94 18.29 29.07
N ILE A 200 12.28 18.74 30.28
CA ILE A 200 13.50 18.33 30.97
C ILE A 200 13.62 16.80 30.94
N GLY A 201 14.82 16.29 30.69
CA GLY A 201 15.12 14.87 30.57
C GLY A 201 15.48 14.44 29.14
N ARG A 202 15.48 13.14 28.92
CA ARG A 202 15.81 12.53 27.62
C ARG A 202 14.52 12.36 26.81
N ASN A 203 14.46 13.00 25.65
CA ASN A 203 13.35 12.89 24.72
C ASN A 203 13.84 12.20 23.45
N ARG A 204 13.05 11.26 22.91
CA ARG A 204 13.39 10.58 21.66
C ARG A 204 12.64 11.25 20.51
N VAL A 205 13.37 11.59 19.45
CA VAL A 205 12.78 12.06 18.19
C VAL A 205 12.82 10.89 17.21
N HIS A 206 11.69 10.61 16.56
CA HIS A 206 11.55 9.62 15.51
C HIS A 206 11.30 10.35 14.19
N CYS A 207 12.09 10.05 13.17
CA CYS A 207 11.89 10.60 11.84
C CYS A 207 11.61 9.50 10.84
N SER A 208 10.75 9.79 9.87
CA SER A 208 10.43 8.93 8.73
C SER A 208 10.56 9.71 7.42
N ALA A 209 10.91 9.00 6.36
CA ALA A 209 10.98 9.48 4.99
C ALA A 209 10.51 8.35 4.07
N THR A 210 9.80 8.71 3.00
CA THR A 210 9.33 7.76 1.99
C THR A 210 9.49 8.41 0.63
N ASP A 211 10.15 7.69 -0.26
CA ASP A 211 10.46 8.17 -1.61
C ASP A 211 9.30 7.95 -2.60
N THR A 212 9.48 8.29 -3.87
CA THR A 212 8.39 8.20 -4.86
C THR A 212 8.08 6.76 -5.26
N SER A 213 9.02 5.85 -5.04
CA SER A 213 8.89 4.40 -5.24
C SER A 213 8.40 3.68 -3.98
N ALA A 214 7.92 4.43 -2.98
CA ALA A 214 7.39 3.95 -1.70
C ALA A 214 8.40 3.16 -0.85
N ASN A 215 9.71 3.38 -1.01
CA ASN A 215 10.69 2.87 -0.07
C ASN A 215 10.73 3.76 1.16
N ALA A 216 10.33 3.19 2.30
CA ALA A 216 10.32 3.89 3.58
C ALA A 216 11.60 3.65 4.39
N ALA A 217 12.09 4.70 5.04
CA ALA A 217 13.19 4.65 5.99
C ALA A 217 12.83 5.41 7.27
N THR A 218 13.41 5.00 8.40
CA THR A 218 13.26 5.70 9.68
C THR A 218 14.60 5.89 10.38
N VAL A 219 14.71 6.94 11.19
CA VAL A 219 15.87 7.20 12.06
C VAL A 219 15.39 7.76 13.39
N SER A 220 16.20 7.61 14.45
CA SER A 220 15.90 8.22 15.74
C SER A 220 17.13 8.77 16.42
N PHE A 221 16.97 9.87 17.15
CA PHE A 221 18.02 10.48 17.95
C PHE A 221 17.46 11.03 19.26
N LYS A 222 18.34 11.36 20.21
CA LYS A 222 17.96 11.84 21.55
C LYS A 222 18.15 13.36 21.66
N VAL A 223 17.16 14.03 22.26
CA VAL A 223 17.25 15.41 22.72
C VAL A 223 17.24 15.40 24.25
N THR A 224 18.37 15.71 24.86
CA THR A 224 18.50 15.78 26.32
C THR A 224 18.37 17.23 26.77
N VAL A 225 17.33 17.52 27.55
CA VAL A 225 17.14 18.85 28.15
C VAL A 225 17.59 18.79 29.61
N ARG A 226 18.66 19.50 29.96
CA ARG A 226 19.16 19.59 31.33
C ARG A 226 18.58 20.81 32.03
N GLN A 227 18.39 20.72 33.34
CA GLN A 227 18.04 21.89 34.14
C GLN A 227 19.20 22.89 34.15
N HIS A 228 18.86 24.18 34.18
CA HIS A 228 19.78 25.21 34.64
C HIS A 228 20.11 24.93 36.11
N ARG A 229 21.38 24.83 36.44
CA ARG A 229 21.83 24.89 37.84
C ARG A 229 22.08 26.34 38.23
#